data_AF-A0A9X6MMU1-F1
#
_entry.id   AF-A0A9X6MMU1-F1
#
_cell.length_a   1.000
_cell.length_b   1.000
_cell.length_c   1.000
_cell.angle_alpha   90.00
_cell.angle_beta   90.00
_cell.angle_gamma   90.00
#
_symmetry.space_group_name_H-M   'P 1'
#
loop_
_entity.id
_entity.type
_entity.pdbx_description
1 polymer ?
#
loop_
_entity_poly.entity_id
_entity_poly.type
_entity_poly.pdbx_seq_one_letter_code
_entity_poly.pdbx_strand_id
1 'polypeptide(L)'
;MYFTKLPVNIFDNCKNPEEIYFILCLFFNKTINPTFLENEKISPQIMEYMELTEKIAFCIPSPAFIEEQMGVISPIDLVIYTYLCKNAFLNGSGKTQINIKTIHQETYIKKTLIRSSINTLDRTGLIIKDSQDGYYIIEELLHYFTDNEFKQLVNSLNQQLKYSKRS
;
A
#
# COMPACT_ATOMS: atom_id res chain seq x y z
N MET A 1 1.23 2.17 -14.52
CA MET A 1 1.48 2.18 -13.07
C MET A 1 0.16 1.97 -12.36
N TYR A 2 0.06 0.97 -11.48
CA TYR A 2 -1.16 0.70 -10.73
C TYR A 2 -1.12 1.41 -9.36
N PHE A 3 -2.29 1.81 -8.88
CA PHE A 3 -2.49 2.32 -7.52
C PHE A 3 -3.53 1.45 -6.86
N THR A 4 -3.10 0.64 -5.91
CA THR A 4 -3.99 -0.26 -5.18
C THR A 4 -4.69 0.52 -4.07
N LYS A 5 -6.02 0.53 -4.10
CA LYS A 5 -6.84 1.12 -3.04
C LYS A 5 -7.03 0.14 -1.91
N LEU A 6 -6.71 0.58 -0.69
CA LEU A 6 -6.82 -0.22 0.53
C LEU A 6 -7.62 0.50 1.60
N PRO A 7 -8.32 -0.24 2.48
CA PRO A 7 -9.05 0.35 3.59
C PRO A 7 -8.09 0.86 4.66
N VAL A 8 -8.34 2.05 5.21
CA VAL A 8 -7.45 2.70 6.19
C VAL A 8 -7.29 1.92 7.50
N ASN A 9 -8.29 1.11 7.85
CA ASN A 9 -8.33 0.30 9.06
C ASN A 9 -7.74 -1.12 8.90
N ILE A 10 -7.03 -1.40 7.79
CA ILE A 10 -6.41 -2.72 7.56
C ILE A 10 -5.55 -3.19 8.74
N PHE A 11 -4.76 -2.29 9.33
CA PHE A 11 -3.92 -2.57 10.49
C PHE A 11 -4.68 -2.57 11.81
N ASP A 12 -5.88 -1.99 11.89
CA ASP A 12 -6.68 -1.98 13.11
C ASP A 12 -7.40 -3.32 13.29
N ASN A 13 -7.85 -3.89 12.18
CA ASN A 13 -8.63 -5.12 12.16
C ASN A 13 -7.77 -6.39 12.02
N CYS A 14 -6.53 -6.30 11.50
CA CYS A 14 -5.60 -7.43 11.43
C CYS A 14 -4.21 -7.02 11.97
N LYS A 15 -3.69 -7.83 12.90
CA LYS A 15 -2.35 -7.64 13.50
C LYS A 15 -1.34 -8.71 13.06
N ASN A 16 -1.76 -9.73 12.32
CA ASN A 16 -0.88 -10.79 11.83
C ASN A 16 -0.23 -10.35 10.50
N PRO A 17 1.11 -10.19 10.43
CA PRO A 17 1.80 -9.76 9.20
C PRO A 17 1.57 -10.66 7.99
N GLU A 18 1.44 -11.97 8.18
CA GLU A 18 1.22 -12.93 7.09
C GLU A 18 -0.18 -12.78 6.50
N GLU A 19 -1.18 -12.57 7.36
CA GLU A 19 -2.56 -12.33 6.95
C GLU A 19 -2.70 -10.94 6.29
N ILE A 20 -2.04 -9.92 6.83
CA ILE A 20 -1.97 -8.59 6.17
C ILE A 20 -1.36 -8.76 4.78
N TYR A 21 -0.22 -9.43 4.65
CA TYR A 21 0.41 -9.68 3.35
C TYR A 21 -0.54 -10.38 2.37
N PHE A 22 -1.24 -11.43 2.81
CA PHE A 22 -2.22 -12.12 1.98
C PHE A 22 -3.33 -11.17 1.51
N ILE A 23 -3.90 -10.36 2.41
CA ILE A 23 -4.90 -9.34 2.07
C ILE A 23 -4.34 -8.37 1.01
N LEU A 24 -3.11 -7.88 1.19
CA LEU A 24 -2.46 -6.97 0.25
C LEU A 24 -2.35 -7.57 -1.16
N CYS A 25 -1.94 -8.83 -1.26
CA CYS A 25 -1.86 -9.55 -2.54
C CYS A 25 -3.23 -9.66 -3.22
N LEU A 26 -4.30 -9.94 -2.47
CA LEU A 26 -5.66 -10.02 -3.03
C LEU A 26 -6.13 -8.66 -3.57
N PHE A 27 -5.87 -7.57 -2.86
CA PHE A 27 -6.19 -6.22 -3.32
C PHE A 27 -5.38 -5.81 -4.55
N PHE A 28 -4.11 -6.18 -4.60
CA PHE A 28 -3.27 -5.94 -5.76
C PHE A 28 -3.77 -6.74 -6.98
N ASN A 29 -4.05 -8.02 -6.82
CA ASN A 29 -4.59 -8.87 -7.89
C ASN A 29 -5.94 -8.35 -8.39
N LYS A 30 -6.82 -7.89 -7.50
CA LYS A 30 -8.07 -7.19 -7.86
C LYS A 30 -7.82 -5.91 -8.65
N THR A 31 -6.74 -5.17 -8.33
CA THR A 31 -6.38 -3.92 -9.02
C THR A 31 -5.94 -4.21 -10.46
N ILE A 32 -5.15 -5.26 -10.68
CA ILE A 32 -4.69 -5.65 -12.03
C ILE A 32 -5.80 -6.35 -12.81
N ASN A 33 -6.57 -7.22 -12.14
CA ASN A 33 -7.63 -8.02 -12.72
C ASN A 33 -8.94 -7.86 -11.92
N PRO A 34 -9.86 -6.98 -12.35
CA PRO A 34 -11.12 -6.73 -11.65
C PRO A 34 -12.04 -7.94 -11.47
N THR A 35 -11.89 -9.00 -12.29
CA THR A 35 -12.67 -10.25 -12.19
C THR A 35 -12.01 -11.31 -11.33
N PHE A 36 -10.83 -11.05 -10.77
CA PHE A 36 -10.08 -11.98 -9.92
C PHE A 36 -10.93 -12.59 -8.78
N LEU A 37 -11.81 -11.79 -8.18
CA LEU A 37 -12.65 -12.21 -7.06
C LEU A 37 -13.74 -13.22 -7.42
N GLU A 38 -14.14 -13.28 -8.70
CA GLU A 38 -15.21 -14.17 -9.16
C GLU A 38 -14.72 -15.62 -9.28
N ASN A 39 -13.39 -15.82 -9.30
CA ASN A 39 -12.75 -17.12 -9.50
C ASN A 39 -12.13 -17.71 -8.22
N GLU A 40 -12.01 -16.93 -7.15
CA GLU A 40 -11.29 -17.32 -5.93
C GLU A 40 -12.24 -17.62 -4.77
N LYS A 41 -11.93 -18.67 -3.98
CA LYS A 41 -12.65 -18.98 -2.74
C LYS A 41 -12.13 -18.10 -1.61
N ILE A 42 -12.58 -16.85 -1.59
CA ILE A 42 -12.17 -15.84 -0.61
C ILE A 42 -13.00 -16.00 0.68
N SER A 43 -12.35 -15.87 1.84
CA SER A 43 -13.06 -15.95 3.12
C SER A 43 -14.01 -14.76 3.31
N PRO A 44 -15.13 -14.93 4.05
CA PRO A 44 -16.09 -13.84 4.30
C PRO A 44 -15.46 -12.60 4.96
N GLN A 45 -14.48 -12.80 5.85
CA GLN A 45 -13.77 -11.72 6.53
C GLN A 45 -13.00 -10.84 5.52
N ILE A 46 -12.38 -11.45 4.51
CA ILE A 46 -11.65 -10.72 3.47
C ILE A 46 -12.62 -9.97 2.54
N MET A 47 -13.78 -10.56 2.25
CA MET A 47 -14.83 -9.87 1.50
C MET A 47 -15.31 -8.60 2.22
N GLU A 48 -15.45 -8.66 3.55
CA GLU A 48 -15.79 -7.49 4.37
C GLU A 48 -14.75 -6.35 4.24
N TYR A 49 -13.44 -6.67 4.28
CA TYR A 49 -12.39 -5.68 4.01
C TYR A 49 -12.51 -5.05 2.63
N MET A 50 -12.91 -5.83 1.62
CA MET A 50 -13.07 -5.35 0.25
C MET A 50 -14.29 -4.42 0.10
N GLU A 51 -15.38 -4.69 0.82
CA GLU A 51 -16.57 -3.83 0.85
C GLU A 51 -16.31 -2.51 1.61
N LEU A 52 -15.48 -2.54 2.67
CA LEU A 52 -15.11 -1.35 3.44
C LEU A 52 -14.35 -0.28 2.64
N THR A 53 -13.75 -0.65 1.51
CA THR A 53 -13.02 0.31 0.64
C THR A 53 -13.90 1.39 0.01
N GLU A 54 -15.23 1.27 0.10
CA GLU A 54 -16.15 2.28 -0.43
C GLU A 54 -16.29 3.53 0.45
N LYS A 55 -15.78 3.52 1.70
CA LYS A 55 -15.95 4.63 2.65
C LYS A 55 -14.69 5.48 2.84
N ILE A 56 -13.59 4.88 3.27
CA ILE A 56 -12.31 5.60 3.50
C ILE A 56 -11.16 4.67 3.09
N ALA A 57 -10.48 5.03 2.00
CA ALA A 57 -9.39 4.26 1.43
C ALA A 57 -8.15 5.14 1.21
N PHE A 58 -6.98 4.51 1.23
CA PHE A 58 -5.71 5.11 0.82
C PHE A 58 -5.15 4.37 -0.40
N CYS A 59 -4.22 5.00 -1.11
CA CYS A 59 -3.60 4.40 -2.28
C CYS A 59 -2.17 3.94 -1.97
N ILE A 60 -1.80 2.79 -2.52
CA ILE A 60 -0.42 2.29 -2.54
C ILE A 60 0.07 2.24 -3.98
N PRO A 61 1.24 2.83 -4.28
CA PRO A 61 1.93 2.64 -5.55
C PRO A 61 2.32 1.17 -5.75
N SER A 62 1.93 0.60 -6.88
CA SER A 62 2.15 -0.81 -7.17
C SER A 62 3.56 -1.30 -7.53
N PRO A 63 4.62 -0.48 -7.74
CA PRO A 63 5.96 -1.01 -7.95
C PRO A 63 6.42 -1.97 -6.85
N ALA A 64 5.89 -1.80 -5.63
CA ALA A 64 6.17 -2.70 -4.50
C ALA A 64 5.67 -4.14 -4.66
N PHE A 65 4.79 -4.42 -5.63
CA PHE A 65 4.21 -5.75 -5.87
C PHE A 65 4.74 -6.43 -7.15
N ILE A 66 5.59 -5.74 -7.93
CA ILE A 66 6.09 -6.25 -9.22
C ILE A 66 7.59 -6.52 -9.07
N GLU A 67 7.94 -7.77 -8.73
CA GLU A 67 9.32 -8.20 -8.47
C GLU A 67 10.30 -7.83 -9.60
N GLU A 68 9.82 -7.85 -10.85
CA GLU A 68 10.60 -7.57 -12.06
C GLU A 68 11.16 -6.14 -12.12
N GLN A 69 10.62 -5.19 -11.35
CA GLN A 69 11.04 -3.77 -11.38
C GLN A 69 11.86 -3.34 -10.17
N MET A 70 11.75 -4.03 -9.02
CA MET A 70 12.26 -3.54 -7.73
C MET A 70 13.12 -4.55 -6.94
N GLY A 71 13.32 -5.77 -7.47
CA GLY A 71 13.99 -6.86 -6.76
C GLY A 71 13.06 -7.58 -5.77
N VAL A 72 13.61 -8.56 -5.03
CA VAL A 72 12.82 -9.38 -4.09
C VAL A 72 12.46 -8.56 -2.84
N ILE A 73 11.24 -8.04 -2.80
CA ILE A 73 10.63 -7.43 -1.62
C ILE A 73 10.01 -8.55 -0.79
N SER A 74 10.44 -8.68 0.47
CA SER A 74 9.85 -9.72 1.33
C SER A 74 8.42 -9.36 1.73
N PRO A 75 7.59 -10.35 2.15
CA PRO A 75 6.26 -10.08 2.68
C PRO A 75 6.24 -9.02 3.79
N ILE A 76 7.25 -9.04 4.67
CA ILE A 76 7.39 -8.07 5.76
C ILE A 76 7.67 -6.68 5.21
N ASP A 77 8.56 -6.56 4.22
CA ASP A 77 8.90 -5.28 3.60
C ASP A 77 7.66 -4.63 2.97
N LEU A 78 6.81 -5.44 2.32
CA LEU A 78 5.56 -4.97 1.72
C LEU A 78 4.56 -4.50 2.78
N VAL A 79 4.44 -5.21 3.90
CA VAL A 79 3.56 -4.79 5.03
C VAL A 79 4.05 -3.48 5.62
N ILE A 80 5.37 -3.31 5.80
CA ILE A 80 5.96 -2.08 6.31
C ILE A 80 5.78 -0.94 5.31
N TYR A 81 6.04 -1.16 4.03
CA TYR A 81 5.81 -0.18 2.97
C TYR A 81 4.35 0.28 2.93
N THR A 82 3.42 -0.67 3.07
CA THR A 82 1.98 -0.39 3.15
C THR A 82 1.64 0.53 4.32
N TYR A 83 2.21 0.26 5.50
CA TYR A 83 2.03 1.13 6.66
C TYR A 83 2.55 2.55 6.39
N LEU A 84 3.72 2.68 5.77
CA LEU A 84 4.30 3.97 5.41
C LEU A 84 3.43 4.74 4.40
N CYS A 85 2.89 4.05 3.39
CA CYS A 85 1.95 4.61 2.42
C CYS A 85 0.68 5.12 3.09
N LYS A 86 0.09 4.35 4.01
CA LYS A 86 -1.07 4.77 4.80
C LYS A 86 -0.80 6.11 5.49
N ASN A 87 0.31 6.21 6.23
CA ASN A 87 0.64 7.43 6.95
C ASN A 87 0.91 8.62 6.00
N ALA A 88 1.67 8.41 4.94
CA ALA A 88 1.97 9.43 3.95
C ALA A 88 0.71 9.97 3.24
N PHE A 89 -0.23 9.07 2.94
CA PHE A 89 -1.49 9.40 2.29
C PHE A 89 -2.44 10.15 3.23
N LEU A 90 -2.58 9.69 4.48
CA LEU A 90 -3.43 10.33 5.48
C LEU A 90 -2.91 11.73 5.87
N ASN A 91 -1.59 11.95 5.79
CA ASN A 91 -0.97 13.26 5.97
C ASN A 91 -1.06 14.16 4.72
N GLY A 92 -1.59 13.65 3.60
CA GLY A 92 -1.81 14.42 2.37
C GLY A 92 -0.55 14.92 1.68
N SER A 93 0.61 14.28 1.89
CA SER A 93 1.90 14.84 1.48
C SER A 93 2.81 13.89 0.71
N GLY A 94 2.53 12.58 0.72
CA GLY A 94 3.48 11.59 0.21
C GLY A 94 4.76 11.45 1.05
N LYS A 95 4.81 12.13 2.20
CA LYS A 95 5.92 12.08 3.16
C LYS A 95 5.48 11.39 4.45
N THR A 96 6.39 10.63 5.04
CA THR A 96 6.12 9.89 6.27
C THR A 96 7.31 9.94 7.21
N GLN A 97 7.03 10.12 8.51
CA GLN A 97 8.04 10.03 9.54
C GLN A 97 8.14 8.58 10.03
N ILE A 98 9.34 8.05 10.14
CA ILE A 98 9.53 6.67 10.62
C ILE A 98 9.59 6.64 12.14
N ASN A 99 8.54 6.09 12.76
CA ASN A 99 8.53 5.76 14.17
C ASN A 99 8.45 4.24 14.37
N ILE A 100 9.62 3.61 14.55
CA ILE A 100 9.74 2.14 14.73
C ILE A 100 8.90 1.63 15.91
N LYS A 101 8.74 2.43 16.98
CA LYS A 101 7.93 2.03 18.13
C LYS A 101 6.45 1.96 17.75
N THR A 102 5.94 2.98 17.06
CA THR A 102 4.55 3.02 16.60
C THR A 102 4.27 1.92 15.58
N ILE A 103 5.15 1.74 14.58
CA ILE A 103 5.02 0.66 13.58
C ILE A 103 4.94 -0.70 14.27
N HIS A 104 5.81 -0.94 15.26
CA HIS A 104 5.80 -2.19 16.03
C HIS A 104 4.47 -2.41 16.78
N GLN A 105 3.91 -1.36 17.39
CA GLN A 105 2.65 -1.45 18.12
C GLN A 105 1.45 -1.68 17.19
N GLU A 106 1.47 -1.10 15.99
CA GLU A 106 0.36 -1.21 15.05
C GLU A 106 0.42 -2.50 14.22
N THR A 107 1.61 -3.00 13.90
CA THR A 107 1.81 -4.16 13.00
C THR A 107 2.27 -5.44 13.70
N TYR A 108 2.69 -5.36 14.98
CA TYR A 108 3.25 -6.46 15.77
C TYR A 108 4.55 -7.06 15.19
N ILE A 109 5.11 -6.46 14.14
CA ILE A 109 6.39 -6.85 13.54
C ILE A 109 7.53 -6.49 14.51
N LYS A 110 8.50 -7.39 14.67
CA LYS A 110 9.68 -7.15 15.54
C LYS A 110 10.44 -5.90 15.07
N LYS A 111 10.86 -5.05 16.02
CA LYS A 111 11.62 -3.81 15.74
C LYS A 111 12.88 -4.02 14.91
N THR A 112 13.54 -5.16 15.03
CA THR A 112 14.71 -5.53 14.23
C THR A 112 14.35 -5.74 12.76
N LEU A 113 13.24 -6.44 12.50
CA LEU A 113 12.71 -6.64 11.16
C LEU A 113 12.24 -5.32 10.56
N ILE A 114 11.55 -4.47 11.33
CA ILE A 114 11.18 -3.12 10.88
C ILE A 114 12.40 -2.35 10.39
N ARG A 115 13.49 -2.29 11.18
CA ARG A 115 14.73 -1.61 10.77
C ARG A 115 15.32 -2.18 9.50
N SER A 116 15.34 -3.51 9.39
CA SER A 116 15.82 -4.20 8.20
C SER A 116 14.99 -3.80 6.98
N SER A 117 13.66 -3.82 7.11
CA SER A 117 12.73 -3.44 6.04
C SER A 117 12.89 -2.00 5.62
N ILE A 118 13.04 -1.04 6.54
CA ILE A 118 13.31 0.36 6.18
C ILE A 118 14.59 0.48 5.35
N ASN A 119 15.66 -0.22 5.74
CA ASN A 119 16.90 -0.20 4.98
C ASN A 119 16.74 -0.85 3.59
N THR A 120 15.97 -1.93 3.49
CA THR A 120 15.65 -2.57 2.19
C THR A 120 14.87 -1.61 1.31
N LEU A 121 13.81 -0.99 1.81
CA LEU A 121 12.95 -0.07 1.06
C LEU A 121 13.72 1.19 0.59
N ASP A 122 14.65 1.69 1.40
CA ASP A 122 15.54 2.81 1.04
C ASP A 122 16.50 2.39 -0.09
N ARG A 123 17.06 1.19 -0.01
CA ARG A 123 17.97 0.66 -1.04
C ARG A 123 17.28 0.35 -2.37
N THR A 124 16.02 -0.07 -2.33
CA THR A 124 15.23 -0.34 -3.55
C THR A 124 14.63 0.94 -4.14
N GLY A 125 14.75 2.09 -3.48
CA GLY A 125 14.19 3.35 -3.94
C GLY A 125 12.68 3.48 -3.75
N LEU A 126 12.04 2.56 -3.03
CA LEU A 126 10.62 2.66 -2.69
C LEU A 126 10.33 3.76 -1.68
N ILE A 127 11.32 4.07 -0.84
CA ILE A 127 11.33 5.24 0.01
C ILE A 127 12.65 5.98 -0.18
N ILE A 128 12.62 7.30 -0.11
CA ILE A 128 13.81 8.14 -0.26
C ILE A 128 13.92 9.04 0.96
N LYS A 129 15.10 9.15 1.55
CA LYS A 129 15.33 10.07 2.68
C LYS A 129 15.01 11.51 2.29
N ASP A 130 14.18 12.17 3.08
CA ASP A 130 13.99 13.62 2.96
C ASP A 130 15.20 14.34 3.57
N SER A 131 15.38 15.60 3.19
CA SER A 131 16.27 16.56 3.81
C SER A 131 16.04 16.75 5.32
N GLN A 132 14.81 16.48 5.79
CA GLN A 132 14.42 16.53 7.20
C GLN A 132 14.71 15.21 7.90
N ASP A 133 15.38 15.26 9.05
CA ASP A 133 15.80 14.08 9.79
C ASP A 133 14.61 13.18 10.18
N GLY A 134 14.73 11.89 9.90
CA GLY A 134 13.71 10.87 10.17
C GLY A 134 12.49 10.84 9.24
N TYR A 135 12.44 11.71 8.21
CA TYR A 135 11.39 11.72 7.19
C TYR A 135 11.82 11.00 5.91
N TYR A 136 10.85 10.33 5.29
CA TYR A 136 11.01 9.64 4.02
C TYR A 136 9.89 10.03 3.06
N ILE A 137 10.22 10.04 1.78
CA ILE A 137 9.36 10.39 0.65
C ILE A 137 8.99 9.09 -0.08
N ILE A 138 7.72 8.94 -0.42
CA ILE A 138 7.23 7.97 -1.40
C ILE A 138 6.88 8.79 -2.64
N GLU A 139 7.75 8.78 -3.66
CA GLU A 139 7.71 9.73 -4.76
C GLU A 139 6.37 9.77 -5.48
N GLU A 140 5.75 8.62 -5.71
CA GLU A 140 4.52 8.57 -6.50
C GLU A 140 3.30 9.02 -5.69
N LEU A 141 3.36 8.89 -4.36
CA LEU A 141 2.40 9.56 -3.48
C LEU A 141 2.65 11.06 -3.42
N LEU A 142 3.91 11.51 -3.40
CA LEU A 142 4.24 12.93 -3.44
C LEU A 142 3.67 13.56 -4.72
N HIS A 143 3.94 12.96 -5.89
CA HIS A 143 3.36 13.39 -7.17
C HIS A 143 1.82 13.36 -7.16
N TYR A 144 1.20 12.33 -6.55
CA TYR A 144 -0.26 12.30 -6.40
C TYR A 144 -0.84 13.51 -5.65
N PHE A 145 -0.10 14.10 -4.71
CA PHE A 145 -0.54 15.28 -3.96
C PHE A 145 -0.07 16.61 -4.55
N THR A 146 1.02 16.64 -5.31
CA THR A 146 1.61 17.87 -5.85
C THR A 146 1.31 18.12 -7.32
N ASP A 147 0.99 17.07 -8.09
CA ASP A 147 0.70 17.13 -9.53
C ASP A 147 -0.78 16.79 -9.79
N ASN A 148 -1.54 17.80 -10.20
CA ASN A 148 -2.97 17.64 -10.49
C ASN A 148 -3.25 16.76 -11.71
N GLU A 149 -2.40 16.79 -12.73
CA GLU A 149 -2.57 15.96 -13.94
C GLU A 149 -2.32 14.49 -13.59
N PHE A 150 -1.25 14.22 -12.83
CA PHE A 150 -0.97 12.88 -12.32
C PHE A 150 -2.10 12.37 -11.42
N LYS A 151 -2.60 13.21 -10.51
CA LYS A 151 -3.74 12.88 -9.65
C LYS A 151 -4.99 12.52 -10.46
N GLN A 152 -5.30 13.29 -11.51
CA GLN A 152 -6.43 13.00 -12.39
C GLN A 152 -6.23 11.66 -13.12
N LEU A 153 -5.04 11.41 -13.65
CA LEU A 153 -4.69 10.14 -14.30
C LEU A 153 -4.91 8.94 -13.36
N VAL A 154 -4.40 9.01 -12.13
CA VAL A 154 -4.59 7.97 -11.11
C VAL A 154 -6.07 7.75 -10.79
N ASN A 155 -6.86 8.82 -10.71
CA ASN A 155 -8.30 8.72 -10.45
C ASN A 155 -9.07 8.12 -11.63
N SER A 156 -8.71 8.47 -12.87
CA SER A 156 -9.34 7.95 -14.09
C SER A 156 -9.04 6.47 -14.34
N LEU A 157 -7.80 6.02 -14.11
CA LEU A 157 -7.42 4.60 -14.20
C LEU A 157 -8.25 3.74 -13.24
N ASN A 158 -8.47 4.24 -12.03
CA ASN A 158 -9.33 3.59 -11.02
C ASN A 158 -10.82 3.52 -11.43
N GLN A 159 -11.29 4.43 -12.29
CA GLN A 159 -12.67 4.42 -12.79
C GLN A 159 -12.84 3.46 -13.97
N GLN A 160 -11.91 3.43 -14.93
CA GLN A 160 -11.97 2.54 -16.09
C GLN A 160 -12.02 1.06 -15.70
N LEU A 161 -11.29 0.66 -14.65
CA LEU A 161 -11.36 -0.69 -14.09
C LEU A 161 -12.77 -1.06 -13.57
N LYS A 162 -13.56 -0.08 -13.09
CA LYS A 162 -14.94 -0.31 -12.65
C LYS A 162 -15.93 -0.47 -13.83
N TYR A 163 -15.69 0.23 -14.95
CA TYR A 163 -16.61 0.22 -16.10
C TYR A 163 -16.40 -0.94 -17.07
N SER A 164 -15.21 -1.58 -17.05
CA SER A 164 -14.96 -2.83 -17.81
C SER A 164 -15.89 -4.00 -17.42
N LYS A 165 -16.63 -3.90 -16.31
CA LYS A 165 -17.63 -4.88 -15.84
C LYS A 165 -19.04 -4.72 -16.45
N ARG A 166 -19.29 -3.72 -17.31
CA ARG A 166 -20.63 -3.43 -17.85
C ARG A 166 -20.76 -3.58 -19.36
N SER A 167 -19.76 -4.16 -20.03
CA SER A 167 -19.75 -4.39 -21.49
C SER A 167 -19.95 -5.86 -21.80
#